data_AF-A0AAE0AA12-F1
#
_entry.id   AF-A0AAE0AA12-F1
#
_cell.length_a   1.000
_cell.length_b   1.000
_cell.length_c   1.000
_cell.angle_alpha   90.00
_cell.angle_beta   90.00
_cell.angle_gamma   90.00
#
_symmetry.space_group_name_H-M   'P 1'
#
loop_
_entity.id
_entity.type
_entity.pdbx_description
1 polymer ?
#
loop_
_entity_poly.entity_id
_entity_poly.type
_entity_poly.pdbx_seq_one_letter_code
_entity_poly.pdbx_strand_id
1 'polypeptide(L)'
;MRKLGFAPYGDKAWTTIDNASYLDVTYYKDMFYAINDFYYIMACDVRGDNPTIAQQLTQMPSHIQKFGRGWKLYILESAGALLVVERKLILGFRCQREHYQMDRGQTLGQ
;
A
#
# COMPACT_ATOMS: atom_id res chain seq x y z
N MET A 1 9.78 -0.86 -13.23
CA MET A 1 8.95 0.24 -12.71
C MET A 1 7.49 -0.15 -12.89
N ARG A 2 6.62 0.00 -11.88
CA ARG A 2 5.20 -0.34 -12.00
C ARG A 2 4.43 0.89 -12.49
N LYS A 3 3.97 0.87 -13.74
CA LYS A 3 3.18 1.95 -14.33
C LYS A 3 1.74 1.89 -13.81
N LEU A 4 1.09 3.05 -13.68
CA LEU A 4 -0.34 3.14 -13.41
C LEU A 4 -1.09 3.29 -14.73
N GLY A 5 -2.19 2.58 -14.88
CA GLY A 5 -3.08 2.73 -16.04
C GLY A 5 -4.53 2.58 -15.63
N PHE A 6 -5.41 3.19 -16.41
CA PHE A 6 -6.85 3.11 -16.23
C PHE A 6 -7.53 2.81 -17.56
N ALA A 7 -8.70 2.20 -17.49
CA ALA A 7 -9.59 1.97 -18.62
C ALA A 7 -11.00 2.32 -18.16
N PRO A 8 -11.65 3.34 -18.74
CA PRO A 8 -13.07 3.58 -18.52
C PRO A 8 -13.91 2.34 -18.82
N TYR A 9 -15.06 2.22 -18.17
CA TYR A 9 -15.97 1.11 -18.41
C TYR A 9 -16.40 1.07 -19.89
N GLY A 10 -16.19 -0.07 -20.55
CA GLY A 10 -16.52 -0.27 -21.97
C GLY A 10 -15.37 0.03 -22.92
N ASP A 11 -14.30 0.68 -22.46
CA ASP A 11 -13.11 0.92 -23.28
C ASP A 11 -12.26 -0.35 -23.39
N LYS A 12 -11.73 -0.57 -24.60
CA LYS A 12 -10.81 -1.67 -24.90
C LYS A 12 -9.34 -1.27 -24.76
N ALA A 13 -9.06 0.03 -24.68
CA ALA A 13 -7.72 0.58 -24.58
C ALA A 13 -7.43 1.01 -23.14
N TRP A 14 -6.22 0.75 -22.68
CA TRP A 14 -5.72 1.24 -21.40
C TRP A 14 -4.95 2.54 -21.61
N THR A 15 -5.29 3.56 -20.85
CA THR A 15 -4.54 4.81 -20.80
C THR A 15 -3.53 4.73 -19.67
N THR A 16 -2.26 4.98 -19.98
CA THR A 16 -1.20 5.00 -18.97
C THR A 16 -1.09 6.40 -18.37
N ILE A 17 -1.06 6.48 -17.04
CA ILE A 17 -0.74 7.68 -16.29
C ILE A 17 0.78 7.67 -16.04
N ASP A 18 1.40 8.84 -16.18
CA ASP A 18 2.85 9.16 -16.23
C ASP A 18 3.85 8.20 -15.53
N ASN A 19 5.10 8.24 -15.99
CA ASN A 19 6.19 7.27 -15.82
C ASN A 19 6.78 7.11 -14.39
N ALA A 20 6.04 7.38 -13.32
CA ALA A 20 6.47 7.07 -11.96
C ALA A 20 6.17 5.60 -11.59
N SER A 21 6.89 5.07 -10.60
CA SER A 21 6.53 3.79 -9.98
C SER A 21 5.60 4.04 -8.79
N TYR A 22 4.37 3.55 -8.87
CA TYR A 22 3.38 3.76 -7.81
C TYR A 22 3.40 2.63 -6.76
N LEU A 23 3.27 3.01 -5.49
CA LEU A 23 3.21 2.13 -4.33
C LEU A 23 1.77 1.72 -3.99
N ASP A 24 0.85 2.68 -4.06
CA ASP A 24 -0.58 2.47 -3.87
C ASP A 24 -1.40 3.55 -4.62
N VAL A 25 -2.67 3.27 -4.86
CA VAL A 25 -3.62 4.13 -5.58
C VAL A 25 -5.03 3.99 -5.03
N THR A 26 -5.78 5.10 -5.01
CA THR A 26 -7.21 5.11 -4.68
C THR A 26 -7.97 6.08 -5.59
N TYR A 27 -9.29 5.93 -5.65
CA TYR A 27 -10.19 6.84 -6.35
C TYR A 27 -11.08 7.56 -5.35
N TYR A 28 -11.10 8.88 -5.39
CA TYR A 28 -11.83 9.70 -4.43
C TYR A 28 -12.23 11.04 -5.08
N LYS A 29 -13.48 11.46 -4.88
CA LYS A 29 -14.03 12.73 -5.44
C LYS A 29 -13.62 12.97 -6.90
N ASP A 30 -13.93 11.99 -7.73
CA ASP A 30 -13.69 11.99 -9.18
C ASP A 30 -12.22 12.02 -9.65
N MET A 31 -11.25 11.95 -8.74
CA MET A 31 -9.82 11.91 -9.06
C MET A 31 -9.16 10.61 -8.57
N PHE A 32 -8.12 10.19 -9.28
CA PHE A 32 -7.19 9.19 -8.76
C PHE A 32 -6.14 9.88 -7.90
N TYR A 33 -5.84 9.28 -6.75
CA TYR A 33 -4.75 9.67 -5.88
C TYR A 33 -3.78 8.51 -5.74
N ALA A 34 -2.49 8.78 -5.83
CA ALA A 34 -1.47 7.75 -5.78
C ALA A 34 -0.26 8.20 -4.95
N ILE A 35 0.44 7.23 -4.38
CA ILE A 35 1.73 7.46 -3.72
C ILE A 35 2.80 6.84 -4.61
N ASN A 36 3.83 7.60 -4.99
CA ASN A 36 4.96 7.04 -5.74
C ASN A 36 6.12 6.58 -4.83
N ASP A 37 7.15 5.99 -5.44
CA ASP A 37 8.35 5.50 -4.78
C ASP A 37 9.22 6.57 -4.11
N PHE A 38 8.99 7.85 -4.41
CA PHE A 38 9.61 9.00 -3.76
C PHE A 38 8.74 9.59 -2.63
N TYR A 39 7.68 8.89 -2.22
CA TYR A 39 6.70 9.31 -1.22
C TYR A 39 5.96 10.61 -1.58
N TYR A 40 5.88 10.93 -2.89
CA TYR A 40 5.02 11.99 -3.38
C TYR A 40 3.58 11.50 -3.46
N ILE A 41 2.67 12.33 -2.95
CA ILE A 41 1.23 12.16 -3.13
C ILE A 41 0.87 12.89 -4.42
N MET A 42 0.38 12.11 -5.38
CA MET A 42 0.03 12.55 -6.72
C MET A 42 -1.49 12.52 -6.87
N ALA A 43 -2.05 13.45 -7.66
CA ALA A 43 -3.44 13.41 -8.10
C ALA A 43 -3.51 13.39 -9.63
N CYS A 44 -4.43 12.61 -10.17
CA CYS A 44 -4.67 12.51 -11.60
C CYS A 44 -6.17 12.67 -11.87
N ASP A 45 -6.51 13.71 -12.62
CA ASP A 45 -7.83 13.90 -13.18
C ASP A 45 -7.94 13.13 -14.49
N VAL A 46 -8.51 11.92 -14.44
CA VAL A 46 -8.68 11.04 -15.60
C VAL A 46 -9.81 11.47 -16.54
N ARG A 47 -10.60 12.48 -16.14
CA ARG A 47 -11.70 13.04 -16.94
C ARG A 47 -11.37 14.44 -17.47
N GLY A 48 -10.30 15.06 -16.99
CA GLY A 48 -9.83 16.37 -17.43
C GLY A 48 -9.08 16.34 -18.75
N ASP A 49 -8.60 17.50 -19.17
CA ASP A 49 -7.97 17.71 -20.49
C ASP A 49 -6.67 16.91 -20.69
N ASN A 50 -5.99 16.54 -19.59
CA ASN A 50 -4.70 15.84 -19.61
C ASN A 50 -4.70 14.62 -18.68
N PRO A 51 -5.44 13.55 -19.02
CA PRO A 51 -5.68 12.42 -18.13
C PRO A 51 -4.49 11.46 -17.99
N THR A 52 -3.37 11.78 -18.64
CA THR A 52 -2.11 11.02 -18.60
C THR A 52 -1.09 11.59 -17.63
N ILE A 53 -1.32 12.80 -17.11
CA ILE A 53 -0.36 13.51 -16.25
C ILE A 53 -0.88 13.53 -14.82
N ALA A 54 -0.10 12.94 -13.92
CA ALA A 54 -0.34 13.06 -12.48
C ALA A 54 0.38 14.29 -11.93
N GLN A 55 -0.33 15.12 -11.17
CA GLN A 55 0.21 16.31 -10.53
C GLN A 55 0.65 15.99 -9.11
N GLN A 56 1.86 16.41 -8.73
CA GLN A 56 2.31 16.30 -7.34
C GLN A 56 1.54 17.29 -6.47
N LEU A 57 0.82 16.78 -5.47
CA LEU A 57 0.13 17.62 -4.48
C LEU A 57 1.04 17.96 -3.30
N THR A 58 1.74 16.96 -2.78
CA THR A 58 2.62 17.11 -1.62
C THR A 58 3.57 15.93 -1.51
N GLN A 59 4.50 16.00 -0.55
CA GLN A 59 5.39 14.90 -0.18
C GLN A 59 5.17 14.53 1.28
N MET A 60 5.20 13.23 1.58
CA MET A 60 5.23 12.77 2.96
C MET A 60 6.48 13.32 3.67
N PRO A 61 6.39 13.89 4.90
CA PRO A 61 7.56 14.42 5.60
C PRO A 61 8.67 13.37 5.77
N SER A 62 9.92 13.75 5.50
CA SER A 62 11.06 12.83 5.47
C SER A 62 11.30 12.08 6.78
N HIS A 63 11.00 12.68 7.93
CA HIS A 63 11.18 12.06 9.24
C HIS A 63 10.21 10.89 9.51
N ILE A 64 9.09 10.82 8.79
CA ILE A 64 8.16 9.67 8.86
C ILE A 64 8.36 8.67 7.73
N GLN A 65 9.15 8.97 6.69
CA GLN A 65 9.42 8.03 5.60
C GLN A 65 10.23 6.82 6.12
N LYS A 66 9.67 5.60 6.02
CA LYS A 66 10.41 4.37 6.36
C LYS A 66 10.82 3.60 5.12
N PHE A 67 12.13 3.56 4.90
CA PHE A 67 12.74 2.82 3.80
C PHE A 67 12.89 1.32 4.13
N GLY A 68 12.76 0.47 3.11
CA GLY A 68 13.20 -0.92 3.16
C GLY A 68 12.11 -1.98 2.94
N ARG A 69 12.57 -3.23 2.79
CA ARG A 69 11.68 -4.39 2.60
C ARG A 69 10.93 -4.65 3.90
N GLY A 70 9.61 -4.50 3.88
CA GLY A 70 8.75 -4.73 5.03
C GLY A 70 7.81 -3.57 5.32
N TRP A 71 7.97 -2.40 4.71
CA TRP A 71 7.01 -1.32 4.84
C TRP A 71 6.01 -1.32 3.67
N LYS A 72 4.76 -1.02 3.97
CA LYS A 72 3.67 -0.84 3.01
C LYS A 72 3.00 0.49 3.28
N LEU A 73 2.82 1.28 2.23
CA LEU A 73 1.97 2.46 2.27
C LEU A 73 0.63 2.13 1.67
N TYR A 74 -0.40 2.71 2.27
CA TYR A 74 -1.76 2.66 1.78
C TYR A 74 -2.31 4.08 1.70
N ILE A 75 -3.05 4.38 0.65
CA ILE A 75 -3.90 5.56 0.55
C ILE A 75 -5.35 5.11 0.54
N LEU A 76 -6.14 5.59 1.50
CA LEU A 76 -7.54 5.21 1.62
C LEU A 76 -8.41 6.38 2.05
N GLU A 77 -9.69 6.28 1.72
CA GLU A 77 -10.72 7.17 2.22
C GLU A 77 -11.16 6.72 3.62
N SER A 78 -11.36 7.69 4.51
CA SER A 78 -11.96 7.50 5.83
C SER A 78 -12.63 8.80 6.28
N ALA A 79 -13.90 8.71 6.68
CA ALA A 79 -14.68 9.83 7.20
C ALA A 79 -14.70 11.08 6.31
N GLY A 80 -14.75 10.88 5.00
CA GLY A 80 -14.77 11.94 4.00
C GLY A 80 -13.40 12.58 3.76
N ALA A 81 -12.30 11.97 4.19
CA ALA A 81 -10.94 12.46 3.98
C ALA A 81 -10.02 11.35 3.47
N LEU A 82 -8.94 11.73 2.77
CA LEU A 82 -7.88 10.80 2.38
C LEU A 82 -6.84 10.69 3.50
N LEU A 83 -6.49 9.46 3.85
CA LEU A 83 -5.45 9.13 4.82
C LEU A 83 -4.34 8.33 4.14
N VAL A 84 -3.11 8.62 4.53
CA VAL A 84 -1.94 7.80 4.20
C VAL A 84 -1.58 6.98 5.43
N VAL A 85 -1.58 5.65 5.29
CA VAL A 85 -1.25 4.71 6.35
C VAL A 85 0.02 3.98 6.00
N GLU A 86 1.00 4.06 6.88
CA GLU A 86 2.21 3.26 6.80
C GLU A 86 2.11 2.05 7.73
N ARG A 87 2.40 0.87 7.20
CA ARG A 87 2.35 -0.40 7.93
C ARG A 87 3.68 -1.13 7.86
N LYS A 88 4.18 -1.57 9.00
CA LYS A 88 5.30 -2.53 9.10
C LYS A 88 4.78 -3.96 9.01
N LEU A 89 5.23 -4.68 8.00
CA LEU A 89 5.08 -6.12 7.86
C LEU A 89 6.17 -6.81 8.69
N ILE A 90 5.76 -7.59 9.69
CA ILE A 90 6.65 -8.48 10.41
C ILE A 90 6.83 -9.73 9.54
N LEU A 91 7.93 -9.78 8.80
CA LEU A 91 8.28 -10.95 7.99
C LEU A 91 8.90 -12.02 8.92
N GLY A 92 8.06 -12.95 9.38
CA GLY A 92 8.48 -14.19 10.04
C GLY A 92 8.10 -14.29 11.51
N PHE A 93 7.09 -15.10 11.81
CA PHE A 93 7.15 -15.95 13.00
C PHE A 93 7.77 -17.27 12.54
N ARG A 94 8.97 -17.59 13.02
CA ARG A 94 9.43 -18.98 13.03
C ARG A 94 8.48 -19.70 13.99
N CYS A 95 7.67 -20.63 13.50
CA CYS A 95 6.97 -21.56 14.36
C CYS A 95 8.04 -22.37 15.12
N GLN A 96 8.31 -22.03 16.37
CA GLN A 96 9.04 -22.92 17.26
C GLN A 96 8.03 -23.98 17.70
N ARG A 97 8.15 -25.21 17.19
CA ARG A 97 7.48 -26.36 17.81
C ARG A 97 8.09 -26.49 19.21
N GLU A 98 7.32 -26.15 20.24
CA GLU A 98 7.62 -26.57 21.60
C GLU A 98 7.48 -28.10 21.65
N HIS A 99 8.60 -28.80 21.87
CA HIS A 99 8.56 -30.20 22.26
C HIS A 99 8.03 -30.27 23.70
N TYR A 100 6.75 -30.63 23.87
CA TYR A 100 6.22 -31.06 25.16
C TYR A 100 6.93 -32.36 25.54
N GLN A 101 7.82 -32.31 26.53
CA GLN A 101 8.24 -33.50 27.26
C GLN A 101 7.09 -33.88 28.20
N MET A 102 6.46 -35.04 27.96
CA MET A 102 5.52 -35.60 28.92
C MET A 102 6.33 -36.22 30.07
N ASP A 103 6.28 -35.59 31.25
CA ASP A 103 6.72 -36.22 32.49
C ASP A 103 5.87 -37.46 32.71
N ARG A 104 6.51 -38.64 32.72
CA ARG A 104 5.87 -39.88 33.15
C ARG A 104 5.59 -39.75 34.64
N GLY A 105 4.33 -39.51 34.96
CA GLY A 105 3.80 -39.43 36.30
C GLY A 105 4.22 -40.62 37.16
N GLN A 106 4.63 -40.30 38.39
CA GLN A 106 4.74 -41.21 39.51
C GLN A 106 3.38 -41.89 39.75
N THR A 107 3.34 -43.22 39.79
CA THR A 107 2.23 -43.97 40.36
C THR A 107 2.49 -44.22 41.84
N LEU A 108 1.66 -43.61 42.68
CA LEU A 108 1.49 -43.96 44.10
C LEU A 108 0.53 -45.15 44.21
N GLY A 109 0.96 -46.15 44.99
CA GLY A 109 0.24 -47.12 45.81
C GLY A 109 -1.17 -47.59 45.46
N GLN A 110 -1.32 -48.92 45.44
CA GLN A 110 -2.24 -49.63 46.34
C GLN A 110 -1.47 -50.78 47.02
#